data_AF-A0A2D5YYG3-F1
#
_entry.id   AF-A0A2D5YYG3-F1
#
_cell.length_a   1.000
_cell.length_b   1.000
_cell.length_c   1.000
_cell.angle_alpha   90.00
_cell.angle_beta   90.00
_cell.angle_gamma   90.00
#
_symmetry.space_group_name_H-M   'P 1'
#
loop_
_entity.id
_entity.type
_entity.pdbx_description
1 polymer ?
#
loop_
_entity_poly.entity_id
_entity_poly.type
_entity_poly.pdbx_seq_one_letter_code
_entity_poly.pdbx_strand_id
1 'polypeptide(L)'
;MFEQAFKNIDDVLWKEAGCTTELDYTEQTSWLLFLKYLDGLEQDRADEAALDGKKYTYILEKPYRWESWAAPKGKDGQIDHNKAMIGDDLVEFVNQKLVPYLNGFNLRASGPNTIEYKIGEIFGEIKNKISSGYNLREIIDHIDELRFRSQTEKH
;
A
#
# COMPACT_ATOMS: atom_id res chain seq x y z
N MET A 1 7.74 11.06 14.77
CA MET A 1 8.05 10.46 13.45
C MET A 1 6.76 10.25 12.66
N PHE A 2 5.77 9.53 13.18
CA PHE A 2 4.46 9.35 12.54
C PHE A 2 3.73 10.67 12.22
N GLU A 3 3.55 11.56 13.19
CA GLU A 3 2.83 12.85 12.97
C GLU A 3 3.43 13.69 11.84
N GLN A 4 4.76 13.72 11.74
CA GLN A 4 5.44 14.46 10.67
C GLN A 4 5.24 13.80 9.30
N ALA A 5 5.25 12.47 9.23
CA ALA A 5 4.97 11.75 7.98
C ALA A 5 3.52 11.95 7.52
N PHE A 6 2.55 11.89 8.45
CA PHE A 6 1.15 12.21 8.14
C PHE A 6 0.98 13.65 7.66
N LYS A 7 1.62 14.60 8.34
CA LYS A 7 1.61 16.00 7.90
C LYS A 7 2.20 16.18 6.50
N ASN A 8 3.30 15.51 6.20
CA ASN A 8 3.90 15.56 4.86
C ASN A 8 2.96 14.97 3.80
N ILE A 9 2.30 13.85 4.11
CA ILE A 9 1.31 13.23 3.23
C ILE A 9 0.13 14.19 2.98
N ASP A 10 -0.38 14.83 4.03
CA ASP A 10 -1.46 15.82 3.94
C ASP A 10 -1.03 17.03 3.08
N ASP A 11 0.19 17.53 3.27
CA ASP A 11 0.76 18.65 2.49
C ASP A 11 0.86 18.31 0.98
N VAL A 12 1.09 17.04 0.64
CA VAL A 12 1.10 16.56 -0.74
C VAL A 12 -0.33 16.40 -1.28
N LEU A 13 -1.23 15.79 -0.51
CA LEU A 13 -2.64 15.60 -0.88
C LEU A 13 -3.38 16.93 -1.03
N TRP A 14 -2.99 17.96 -0.30
CA TRP A 14 -3.53 19.32 -0.46
C TRP A 14 -3.27 19.91 -1.85
N LYS A 15 -2.22 19.44 -2.54
CA LYS A 15 -1.89 19.84 -3.92
C LYS A 15 -2.63 19.02 -4.97
N GLU A 16 -3.34 17.96 -4.59
CA GLU A 16 -4.07 17.10 -5.52
C GLU A 16 -5.41 17.73 -5.95
N ALA A 17 -5.58 17.92 -7.25
CA ALA A 17 -6.83 18.42 -7.81
C ALA A 17 -8.02 17.49 -7.55
N GLY A 18 -7.78 16.19 -7.40
CA GLY A 18 -8.82 15.19 -7.13
C GLY A 18 -9.23 15.07 -5.65
N CYS A 19 -8.50 15.70 -4.72
CA CYS A 19 -8.78 15.64 -3.29
C CYS A 19 -9.20 17.03 -2.79
N THR A 20 -10.50 17.20 -2.53
CA THR A 20 -11.08 18.53 -2.22
C THR A 20 -11.57 18.66 -0.78
N THR A 21 -11.56 17.56 -0.02
CA THR A 21 -12.03 17.49 1.36
C THR A 21 -11.03 16.74 2.24
N GLU A 22 -11.04 17.00 3.55
CA GLU A 22 -10.25 16.22 4.53
C GLU A 22 -10.62 14.72 4.52
N LEU A 23 -11.87 14.41 4.18
CA LEU A 23 -12.34 13.05 4.00
C LEU A 23 -11.60 12.37 2.84
N ASP A 24 -11.35 13.09 1.73
CA ASP A 24 -10.55 12.57 0.62
C ASP A 24 -9.13 12.25 1.08
N TYR A 25 -8.50 13.13 1.86
CA TYR A 25 -7.13 12.91 2.33
C TYR A 25 -7.03 11.67 3.22
N THR A 26 -8.00 11.54 4.13
CA THR A 26 -8.12 10.38 5.01
C THR A 26 -8.34 9.11 4.21
N GLU A 27 -9.25 9.11 3.24
CA GLU A 27 -9.53 7.96 2.37
C GLU A 27 -8.30 7.52 1.58
N GLN A 28 -7.63 8.48 0.90
CA GLN A 28 -6.49 8.18 0.04
C GLN A 28 -5.26 7.71 0.84
N THR A 29 -5.04 8.29 2.01
CA THR A 29 -3.96 7.85 2.91
C THR A 29 -4.28 6.47 3.51
N SER A 30 -5.54 6.22 3.89
CA SER A 30 -5.94 4.98 4.57
C SER A 30 -5.74 3.73 3.73
N TRP A 31 -6.08 3.75 2.43
CA TRP A 31 -5.91 2.55 1.60
C TRP A 31 -4.45 2.24 1.30
N LEU A 32 -3.60 3.26 1.15
CA LEU A 32 -2.15 3.07 1.00
C LEU A 32 -1.54 2.51 2.28
N LEU A 33 -1.91 3.06 3.44
CA LEU A 33 -1.48 2.54 4.74
C LEU A 33 -1.93 1.10 4.96
N PHE A 34 -3.16 0.77 4.56
CA PHE A 34 -3.67 -0.59 4.64
C PHE A 34 -2.81 -1.56 3.83
N LEU A 35 -2.44 -1.22 2.58
CA LEU A 35 -1.56 -2.06 1.77
C LEU A 35 -0.14 -2.18 2.35
N LYS A 36 0.40 -1.10 2.91
CA LYS A 36 1.70 -1.14 3.60
C LYS A 36 1.66 -2.03 4.85
N TYR A 37 0.58 -1.94 5.63
CA TYR A 37 0.37 -2.79 6.80
C TYR A 37 0.22 -4.26 6.40
N LEU A 38 -0.53 -4.54 5.32
CA LEU A 38 -0.71 -5.89 4.78
C LEU A 38 0.63 -6.48 4.33
N ASP A 39 1.44 -5.73 3.58
CA ASP A 39 2.79 -6.16 3.17
C ASP A 39 3.66 -6.51 4.38
N GLY A 40 3.60 -5.67 5.41
CA GLY A 40 4.16 -5.99 6.70
C GLY A 40 3.66 -7.35 7.17
N LEU A 41 2.39 -7.47 7.53
CA LEU A 41 1.80 -8.71 8.08
C LEU A 41 2.19 -9.95 7.25
N GLU A 42 2.18 -9.77 5.93
CA GLU A 42 2.87 -10.52 4.87
C GLU A 42 4.18 -11.20 5.27
N GLN A 43 5.17 -10.34 5.45
CA GLN A 43 6.56 -10.66 5.74
C GLN A 43 6.73 -11.37 7.07
N ASP A 44 6.05 -10.95 8.14
CA ASP A 44 6.19 -11.63 9.46
C ASP A 44 5.71 -13.08 9.35
N ARG A 45 4.56 -13.32 8.70
CA ARG A 45 4.02 -14.67 8.51
C ARG A 45 4.91 -15.52 7.61
N ALA A 46 5.52 -14.90 6.60
CA ALA A 46 6.48 -15.58 5.73
C ALA A 46 7.74 -15.98 6.50
N ASP A 47 8.26 -15.09 7.35
CA ASP A 47 9.43 -15.34 8.19
C ASP A 47 9.15 -16.43 9.24
N GLU A 48 8.01 -16.37 9.93
CA GLU A 48 7.55 -17.41 10.86
C GLU A 48 7.45 -18.78 10.17
N ALA A 49 6.81 -18.83 8.99
CA ALA A 49 6.71 -20.06 8.23
C ALA A 49 8.09 -20.60 7.80
N ALA A 50 9.01 -19.73 7.40
CA ALA A 50 10.36 -20.11 7.01
C ALA A 50 11.15 -20.70 8.20
N LEU A 51 11.03 -20.10 9.39
CA LEU A 51 11.63 -20.62 10.63
C LEU A 51 11.06 -21.99 11.01
N ASP A 52 9.76 -22.22 10.76
CA ASP A 52 9.07 -23.50 10.94
C ASP A 52 9.34 -24.51 9.82
N GLY A 53 10.10 -24.16 8.78
CA GLY A 53 10.34 -24.98 7.59
C GLY A 53 9.09 -25.21 6.73
N LYS A 54 8.06 -24.37 6.87
CA LYS A 54 6.81 -24.41 6.11
C LYS A 54 6.86 -23.47 4.91
N LYS A 55 6.05 -23.77 3.89
CA LYS A 55 5.83 -22.85 2.77
C LYS A 55 4.76 -21.84 3.15
N TYR A 56 5.03 -20.56 2.87
CA TYR A 56 4.05 -19.49 2.98
C TYR A 56 3.49 -19.12 1.61
N THR A 57 2.16 -18.95 1.54
CA THR A 57 1.46 -18.43 0.36
C THR A 57 0.93 -17.05 0.70
N TYR A 58 1.40 -16.05 -0.03
CA TYR A 58 0.93 -14.68 0.11
C TYR A 58 -0.49 -14.53 -0.45
N ILE A 59 -1.23 -13.63 0.17
CA ILE A 59 -2.56 -13.16 -0.22
C ILE A 59 -2.46 -12.42 -1.55
N LEU A 60 -1.51 -11.49 -1.67
CA LEU A 60 -1.30 -10.74 -2.91
C LEU A 60 -0.29 -11.45 -3.82
N GLU A 61 -0.61 -11.49 -5.11
CA GLU A 61 0.34 -11.88 -6.14
C GLU A 61 1.49 -10.87 -6.21
N LYS A 62 2.69 -11.36 -6.57
CA LYS A 62 3.94 -10.61 -6.51
C LYS A 62 3.85 -9.19 -7.09
N PRO A 63 3.31 -8.95 -8.30
CA PRO A 63 3.26 -7.60 -8.87
C PRO A 63 2.47 -6.57 -8.05
N TYR A 64 1.55 -7.01 -7.20
CA TYR A 64 0.65 -6.16 -6.42
C TYR A 64 1.08 -5.98 -4.96
N ARG A 65 2.17 -6.64 -4.55
CA ARG A 65 2.77 -6.44 -3.22
C ARG A 65 3.47 -5.10 -3.15
N TRP A 66 3.46 -4.47 -1.97
CA TRP A 66 4.05 -3.15 -1.75
C TRP A 66 5.51 -3.10 -2.19
N GLU A 67 6.31 -4.11 -1.84
CA GLU A 67 7.71 -4.24 -2.25
C GLU A 67 7.96 -4.31 -3.76
N SER A 68 6.92 -4.55 -4.58
CA SER A 68 7.08 -4.71 -6.03
C SER A 68 6.72 -3.45 -6.81
N TRP A 69 5.62 -2.78 -6.47
CA TRP A 69 5.14 -1.61 -7.22
C TRP A 69 5.35 -0.29 -6.46
N ALA A 70 5.15 -0.31 -5.15
CA ALA A 70 5.14 0.88 -4.31
C ALA A 70 6.56 1.24 -3.83
N ALA A 71 7.33 0.27 -3.35
CA ALA A 71 8.69 0.50 -2.86
C ALA A 71 9.66 -0.59 -3.34
N PRO A 72 9.91 -0.71 -4.66
CA PRO A 72 10.88 -1.65 -5.18
C PRO A 72 12.27 -1.26 -4.71
N LYS A 73 12.84 -2.07 -3.81
CA LYS A 73 14.15 -1.80 -3.22
C LYS A 73 15.26 -2.63 -3.87
N GLY A 74 16.42 -1.99 -4.02
CA GLY A 74 17.68 -2.63 -4.40
C GLY A 74 18.27 -3.45 -3.25
N LYS A 75 19.43 -4.06 -3.52
CA LYS A 75 20.18 -4.82 -2.50
C LYS A 75 20.71 -3.95 -1.36
N ASP A 76 20.83 -2.65 -1.62
CA ASP A 76 21.23 -1.62 -0.66
C ASP A 76 20.06 -1.13 0.23
N GLY A 77 18.85 -1.68 0.03
CA GLY A 77 17.65 -1.28 0.75
C GLY A 77 17.08 0.08 0.33
N GLN A 78 17.65 0.71 -0.71
CA GLN A 78 17.18 1.96 -1.27
C GLN A 78 16.20 1.70 -2.40
N ILE A 79 15.35 2.68 -2.73
CA ILE A 79 14.45 2.57 -3.87
C ILE A 79 15.27 2.41 -5.16
N ASP A 80 14.97 1.36 -5.91
CA ASP A 80 15.51 1.14 -7.24
C ASP A 80 14.76 2.03 -8.22
N HIS A 81 15.29 3.23 -8.46
CA HIS A 81 14.69 4.23 -9.35
C HIS A 81 14.50 3.73 -10.80
N ASN A 82 15.20 2.67 -11.22
CA ASN A 82 14.98 2.08 -12.56
C ASN A 82 13.74 1.17 -12.61
N LYS A 83 13.24 0.73 -11.45
CA LYS A 83 12.05 -0.13 -11.33
C LYS A 83 10.85 0.62 -10.76
N ALA A 84 11.08 1.63 -9.94
CA ALA A 84 10.02 2.43 -9.35
C ALA A 84 9.23 3.14 -10.45
N MET A 85 7.93 2.84 -10.52
CA MET A 85 7.02 3.59 -11.38
C MET A 85 6.83 5.00 -10.82
N ILE A 86 6.72 5.98 -11.71
CA ILE A 86 6.51 7.40 -11.39
C ILE A 86 5.67 8.03 -12.50
N GLY A 87 5.00 9.15 -12.20
CA GLY A 87 4.18 9.85 -13.19
C GLY A 87 3.04 8.97 -13.71
N ASP A 88 2.74 9.09 -14.99
CA ASP A 88 1.57 8.44 -15.60
C ASP A 88 1.60 6.91 -15.47
N ASP A 89 2.78 6.27 -15.55
CA ASP A 89 2.92 4.82 -15.42
C ASP A 89 2.42 4.31 -14.04
N LEU A 90 2.69 5.08 -12.98
CA LEU A 90 2.26 4.73 -11.63
C LEU A 90 0.75 4.87 -11.48
N VAL A 91 0.17 5.95 -12.00
CA VAL A 91 -1.28 6.19 -11.96
C VAL A 91 -2.02 5.16 -12.79
N GLU A 92 -1.51 4.84 -13.98
CA GLU A 92 -2.07 3.81 -14.86
C GLU A 92 -2.03 2.44 -14.17
N PHE A 93 -0.90 2.06 -13.57
CA PHE A 93 -0.79 0.82 -12.83
C PHE A 93 -1.82 0.75 -11.68
N VAL A 94 -1.93 1.80 -10.87
CA VAL A 94 -2.86 1.82 -9.74
C VAL A 94 -4.31 1.69 -10.23
N ASN A 95 -4.69 2.49 -11.21
CA ASN A 95 -6.08 2.57 -11.67
C ASN A 95 -6.51 1.38 -12.52
N GLN A 96 -5.63 0.88 -13.40
CA GLN A 96 -5.98 -0.14 -14.39
C GLN A 96 -5.61 -1.56 -13.97
N LYS A 97 -4.71 -1.72 -12.99
CA LYS A 97 -4.21 -3.05 -12.57
C LYS A 97 -4.44 -3.30 -11.09
N LEU A 98 -3.88 -2.46 -10.21
CA LEU A 98 -3.91 -2.71 -8.76
C LEU A 98 -5.33 -2.67 -8.19
N VAL A 99 -6.05 -1.56 -8.36
CA VAL A 99 -7.41 -1.42 -7.80
C VAL A 99 -8.36 -2.49 -8.37
N PRO A 100 -8.40 -2.76 -9.69
CA PRO A 100 -9.20 -3.86 -10.22
C PRO A 100 -8.81 -5.25 -9.67
N TYR A 101 -7.52 -5.51 -9.47
CA TYR A 101 -7.05 -6.76 -8.86
C TYR A 101 -7.56 -6.93 -7.42
N LEU A 102 -7.45 -5.88 -6.61
CA LEU A 102 -7.88 -5.89 -5.21
C LEU A 102 -9.41 -6.00 -5.07
N ASN A 103 -10.17 -5.28 -5.90
CA ASN A 103 -11.63 -5.40 -5.96
C ASN A 103 -12.09 -6.83 -6.29
N GLY A 104 -11.33 -7.54 -7.13
CA GLY A 104 -11.60 -8.93 -7.50
C GLY A 104 -11.62 -9.93 -6.33
N PHE A 105 -11.14 -9.56 -5.13
CA PHE A 105 -11.17 -10.43 -3.95
C PHE A 105 -12.59 -10.70 -3.41
N ASN A 106 -13.56 -9.81 -3.64
CA ASN A 106 -14.96 -10.04 -3.26
C ASN A 106 -15.54 -11.32 -3.87
N LEU A 107 -15.04 -11.72 -5.05
CA LEU A 107 -15.48 -12.92 -5.75
C LEU A 107 -14.69 -14.18 -5.35
N ARG A 108 -13.60 -14.03 -4.59
CA ARG A 108 -12.64 -15.09 -4.27
C ARG A 108 -12.60 -15.45 -2.78
N ALA A 109 -13.17 -14.60 -1.92
CA ALA A 109 -13.18 -14.83 -0.48
C ALA A 109 -14.01 -16.07 -0.13
N SER A 110 -13.45 -16.94 0.70
CA SER A 110 -14.13 -18.15 1.20
C SER A 110 -15.16 -17.85 2.31
N GLY A 111 -15.20 -16.61 2.79
CA GLY A 111 -16.17 -16.14 3.77
C GLY A 111 -15.87 -14.72 4.30
N PRO A 112 -16.83 -14.10 5.00
CA PRO A 112 -16.78 -12.68 5.41
C PRO A 112 -15.71 -12.35 6.47
N ASN A 113 -15.14 -13.35 7.14
CA ASN A 113 -14.13 -13.16 8.20
C ASN A 113 -12.68 -13.27 7.69
N THR A 114 -12.46 -13.29 6.38
CA THR A 114 -11.13 -13.41 5.76
C THR A 114 -10.50 -12.03 5.50
N ILE A 115 -9.16 -11.95 5.41
CA ILE A 115 -8.49 -10.69 5.03
C ILE A 115 -8.82 -10.35 3.57
N GLU A 116 -8.91 -11.38 2.75
CA GLU A 116 -9.36 -11.37 1.35
C GLU A 116 -10.71 -10.65 1.19
N TYR A 117 -11.70 -11.03 2.00
CA TYR A 117 -13.00 -10.35 1.99
C TYR A 117 -12.86 -8.86 2.32
N LYS A 118 -12.09 -8.52 3.36
CA LYS A 118 -11.87 -7.10 3.74
C LYS A 118 -11.16 -6.30 2.65
N ILE A 119 -10.20 -6.90 1.94
CA ILE A 119 -9.55 -6.28 0.78
C ILE A 119 -10.62 -5.97 -0.28
N GLY A 120 -11.43 -6.96 -0.64
CA GLY A 120 -12.47 -6.76 -1.64
C GLY A 120 -13.47 -5.66 -1.25
N GLU A 121 -13.95 -5.64 -0.01
CA GLU A 121 -14.93 -4.63 0.45
C GLU A 121 -14.34 -3.21 0.39
N ILE A 122 -13.11 -3.03 0.90
CA ILE A 122 -12.42 -1.74 0.89
C ILE A 122 -12.24 -1.25 -0.56
N PHE A 123 -11.69 -2.10 -1.44
CA PHE A 123 -11.37 -1.70 -2.82
C PHE A 123 -12.56 -1.79 -3.79
N GLY A 124 -13.72 -2.26 -3.33
CA GLY A 124 -14.99 -2.17 -4.07
C GLY A 124 -15.59 -0.76 -4.05
N GLU A 125 -15.34 0.00 -2.97
CA GLU A 125 -15.87 1.35 -2.79
C GLU A 125 -14.83 2.44 -3.07
N ILE A 126 -13.54 2.12 -2.90
CA ILE A 126 -12.46 3.10 -3.08
C ILE A 126 -12.15 3.34 -4.56
N LYS A 127 -12.02 4.62 -4.90
CA LYS A 127 -11.41 5.09 -6.14
C LYS A 127 -10.17 5.89 -5.80
N ASN A 128 -9.09 5.67 -6.55
CA ASN A 128 -7.92 6.52 -6.45
C ASN A 128 -8.27 7.93 -6.96
N LYS A 129 -8.13 8.92 -6.08
CA LYS A 129 -8.35 10.35 -6.37
C LYS A 129 -7.03 11.10 -6.62
N ILE A 130 -5.89 10.44 -6.39
CA ILE A 130 -4.57 11.00 -6.65
C ILE A 130 -4.31 10.89 -8.15
N SER A 131 -4.31 12.03 -8.81
CA SER A 131 -4.22 12.20 -10.25
C SER A 131 -2.78 12.41 -10.72
N SER A 132 -1.93 13.04 -9.91
CA SER A 132 -0.51 13.20 -10.22
C SER A 132 0.28 11.98 -9.73
N GLY A 133 0.91 11.27 -10.66
CA GLY A 133 1.80 10.17 -10.31
C GLY A 133 3.07 10.59 -9.57
N TYR A 134 3.47 11.85 -9.69
CA TYR A 134 4.57 12.40 -8.90
C TYR A 134 4.18 12.59 -7.43
N ASN A 135 2.97 13.10 -7.18
CA ASN A 135 2.47 13.25 -5.82
C ASN A 135 2.15 11.89 -5.20
N LEU A 136 1.59 10.95 -5.98
CA LEU A 136 1.40 9.57 -5.53
C LEU A 136 2.72 8.92 -5.11
N ARG A 137 3.78 9.11 -5.90
CA ARG A 137 5.13 8.64 -5.56
C ARG A 137 5.61 9.22 -4.23
N GLU A 138 5.51 10.54 -4.05
CA GLU A 138 5.92 11.23 -2.81
C GLU A 138 5.15 10.72 -1.58
N ILE A 139 3.83 10.52 -1.71
CA ILE A 139 3.00 9.93 -0.65
C ILE A 139 3.46 8.51 -0.30
N ILE A 140 3.69 7.67 -1.31
CA ILE A 140 4.15 6.29 -1.08
C ILE A 140 5.53 6.28 -0.41
N ASP A 141 6.44 7.20 -0.76
CA ASP A 141 7.75 7.33 -0.13
C ASP A 141 7.61 7.66 1.37
N HIS A 142 6.77 8.63 1.72
CA HIS A 142 6.48 8.95 3.12
C HIS A 142 5.83 7.77 3.88
N ILE A 143 4.95 7.01 3.24
CA ILE A 143 4.32 5.83 3.85
C ILE A 143 5.34 4.70 4.04
N ASP A 144 6.28 4.50 3.11
CA ASP A 144 7.28 3.43 3.22
C ASP A 144 8.32 3.67 4.33
N GLU A 145 8.52 4.93 4.71
CA GLU A 145 9.32 5.32 5.87
C GLU A 145 8.67 4.88 7.19
N LEU A 146 7.35 4.72 7.22
CA LEU A 146 6.63 4.32 8.43
C LEU A 146 7.02 2.89 8.86
N ARG A 147 7.37 2.75 10.14
CA ARG A 147 7.73 1.47 10.77
C ARG A 147 6.61 1.02 11.70
N PHE A 148 5.66 0.24 11.18
CA PHE A 148 4.49 -0.22 11.96
C PHE A 148 4.81 -1.28 13.02
N ARG A 149 6.01 -1.86 12.99
CA ARG A 149 6.36 -3.04 13.81
C ARG A 149 7.63 -2.85 14.62
N SER A 150 7.65 -1.83 15.46
CA SER A 150 8.34 -1.97 16.73
C SER A 150 7.26 -2.31 17.78
N GLN A 151 7.24 -3.54 18.29
CA GLN A 151 6.58 -3.81 19.58
C GLN A 151 7.24 -3.03 20.73
N THR A 152 8.36 -2.36 20.44
CA THR A 152 9.16 -1.57 21.37
C THR A 152 8.63 -0.15 21.62
N GLU A 153 7.68 0.36 20.82
CA GLU A 153 7.09 1.70 21.00
C GLU A 153 5.69 1.67 21.65
N LYS A 154 5.34 0.59 22.35
CA LYS A 154 4.09 0.47 23.14
C LYS A 154 4.26 0.75 24.64
N HIS A 155 5.37 1.34 25.09
CA HIS A 155 5.61 1.69 26.49
C HIS A 155 6.08 3.13 26.67
#